data_AF-A0AAD8CEI6-F1
#
_entry.id   AF-A0AAD8CEI6-F1
#
_cell.length_a   1.000
_cell.length_b   1.000
_cell.length_c   1.000
_cell.angle_alpha   90.00
_cell.angle_beta   90.00
_cell.angle_gamma   90.00
#
_symmetry.space_group_name_H-M   'P 1'
#
loop_
_entity.id
_entity.type
_entity.pdbx_description
1 polymer ?
#
loop_
_entity_poly.entity_id
_entity_poly.type
_entity_poly.pdbx_seq_one_letter_code
_entity_poly.pdbx_strand_id
1 'polypeptide(L)'
;MTGEKPCKVCNLSRQKSYGIAVRSLEDLKTKGRETLGMDSKVLVSVVLEEDGTIVEDEAYFMCLPPNTKFMILHSKERWGPAMRAVDGGTAWLGESIEIDELDSAFTGTESWRGLAQQLKQDLSSIILMSEEELQCLVDVSCEELAKELGHKETKVQSLQDTLQRVLDQREEERQSREILQLYLQAAEKESSPTSRGFSQEVDDVIDGMEVDSTKVTAGQSSKFCQRTLMVLKGKTSPETRLSNQDLQLVVNEGLQNLSAALSWDAEKTKDLLQACEEELEKRLNKVQAMQSLRNCTQGAEEEGNRPAKCRKKAPFQS
;
A
#
# COMPACT_ATOMS: atom_id res chain seq x y z
N MET A 1 -15.56 -30.96 40.94
CA MET A 1 -14.16 -31.32 40.64
C MET A 1 -13.58 -30.21 39.77
N THR A 2 -12.96 -29.20 40.39
CA THR A 2 -12.34 -28.06 39.68
C THR A 2 -11.01 -28.54 39.09
N GLY A 3 -11.08 -29.05 37.86
CA GLY A 3 -9.91 -29.54 37.12
C GLY A 3 -8.96 -28.38 36.82
N GLU A 4 -7.66 -28.62 37.02
CA GLU A 4 -6.63 -27.67 36.63
C GLU A 4 -6.60 -27.56 35.09
N LYS A 5 -6.72 -26.35 34.57
CA LYS A 5 -6.63 -26.08 33.14
C LYS A 5 -5.17 -25.87 32.77
N PRO A 6 -4.60 -26.66 31.85
CA PRO A 6 -3.26 -26.41 31.35
C PRO A 6 -3.29 -25.18 30.44
N CYS A 7 -2.39 -24.23 30.68
CA CYS A 7 -2.24 -22.98 29.94
C CYS A 7 -0.76 -22.77 29.61
N LYS A 8 -0.48 -22.00 28.56
CA LYS A 8 0.89 -21.54 28.26
C LYS A 8 0.99 -20.06 28.56
N VAL A 9 2.06 -19.62 29.21
CA VAL A 9 2.32 -18.21 29.49
C VAL A 9 3.65 -17.76 28.90
N CYS A 10 3.68 -16.57 28.33
CA CYS A 10 4.91 -15.91 27.88
C CYS A 10 4.92 -14.43 28.28
N ASN A 11 6.11 -13.83 28.22
CA ASN A 11 6.29 -12.38 28.32
C ASN A 11 6.21 -11.72 26.93
N LEU A 12 6.26 -10.38 26.90
CA LEU A 12 6.23 -9.58 25.67
C LEU A 12 7.29 -10.00 24.63
N SER A 13 8.44 -10.46 25.10
CA SER A 13 9.55 -10.92 24.24
C SER A 13 9.23 -12.20 23.45
N ARG A 14 8.24 -13.00 23.88
CA ARG A 14 7.83 -14.29 23.30
C ARG A 14 8.95 -15.34 23.14
N GLN A 15 10.17 -15.05 23.60
CA GLN A 15 11.36 -15.91 23.55
C GLN A 15 11.23 -17.16 24.42
N LYS A 16 10.49 -17.08 25.53
CA LYS A 16 10.25 -18.20 26.45
C LYS A 16 8.76 -18.35 26.69
N SER A 17 8.29 -19.59 26.66
CA SER A 17 6.92 -19.94 27.04
C SER A 17 6.94 -21.04 28.08
N TYR A 18 6.12 -20.90 29.11
CA TYR A 18 6.03 -21.83 30.23
C TYR A 18 4.64 -22.45 30.26
N GLY A 19 4.56 -23.77 30.43
CA GLY A 19 3.30 -24.46 30.66
C GLY A 19 2.96 -24.41 32.14
N ILE A 20 1.77 -23.90 32.48
CA ILE A 20 1.29 -23.83 33.85
C ILE A 20 -0.12 -24.41 33.97
N ALA A 21 -0.39 -25.08 35.08
CA ALA A 21 -1.71 -25.61 35.40
C ALA A 21 -2.40 -24.66 36.39
N VAL A 22 -3.55 -24.11 36.01
CA VAL A 22 -4.25 -23.05 36.74
C VAL A 22 -5.71 -23.39 36.97
N ARG A 23 -6.26 -22.92 38.08
CA ARG A 23 -7.67 -23.14 38.44
C ARG A 23 -8.58 -21.93 38.17
N SER A 24 -8.00 -20.73 38.07
CA SER A 24 -8.70 -19.48 37.82
C SER A 24 -7.80 -18.47 37.10
N LEU A 25 -8.38 -17.38 36.60
CA LEU A 25 -7.65 -16.25 36.01
C LEU A 25 -6.72 -15.57 37.03
N GLU A 26 -7.13 -15.48 38.30
CA GLU A 26 -6.28 -14.96 39.38
C GLU A 26 -5.09 -15.87 39.67
N ASP A 27 -5.29 -17.19 39.61
CA ASP A 27 -4.23 -18.20 39.73
C ASP A 27 -3.25 -18.11 38.55
N LEU A 28 -3.77 -17.86 37.33
CA LEU A 28 -2.96 -17.57 36.15
C LEU A 28 -2.12 -16.30 36.31
N LYS A 29 -2.68 -15.21 36.82
CA LYS A 29 -1.93 -13.98 37.10
C LYS A 29 -0.85 -14.20 38.16
N THR A 30 -1.14 -15.00 39.18
CA THR A 30 -0.19 -15.22 40.28
C THR A 30 0.94 -16.16 39.88
N LYS A 31 0.64 -17.36 39.39
CA LYS A 31 1.65 -18.32 38.91
C LYS A 31 2.39 -17.80 37.69
N GLY A 32 1.69 -17.12 36.79
CA GLY A 32 2.29 -16.53 35.62
C GLY A 32 3.35 -15.47 35.96
N ARG A 33 3.06 -14.58 36.93
CA ARG A 33 4.06 -13.63 37.44
C ARG A 33 5.26 -14.32 38.09
N GLU A 34 5.01 -15.32 38.92
CA GLU A 34 6.08 -16.09 39.59
C GLU A 34 6.99 -16.79 38.58
N THR A 35 6.41 -17.45 37.57
CA THR A 35 7.18 -18.13 36.52
C THR A 35 7.94 -17.19 35.60
N LEU A 36 7.43 -15.97 35.39
CA LEU A 36 8.10 -14.93 34.60
C LEU A 36 9.06 -14.07 35.43
N GLY A 37 9.16 -14.28 36.75
CA GLY A 37 10.03 -13.51 37.63
C GLY A 37 9.61 -12.05 37.79
N MET A 38 8.32 -11.74 37.67
CA MET A 38 7.79 -10.38 37.75
C MET A 38 7.50 -9.97 39.21
N ASP A 39 7.78 -8.70 39.54
CA ASP A 39 7.56 -8.17 40.88
C ASP A 39 6.08 -8.24 41.30
N SER A 40 5.82 -8.80 42.49
CA SER A 40 4.46 -9.03 42.99
C SER A 40 3.65 -7.75 43.26
N LYS A 41 4.31 -6.58 43.29
CA LYS A 41 3.70 -5.27 43.56
C LYS A 41 3.08 -4.62 42.32
N VAL A 42 3.31 -5.16 41.13
CA VAL A 42 2.82 -4.57 39.88
C VAL A 42 1.52 -5.25 39.43
N LEU A 43 0.55 -4.43 39.02
CA LEU A 43 -0.63 -4.86 38.28
C LEU A 43 -0.21 -5.41 36.91
N VAL A 44 -0.74 -6.59 36.59
CA VAL A 44 -0.49 -7.28 35.33
C VAL A 44 -1.78 -7.47 34.54
N SER A 45 -1.70 -7.25 33.23
CA SER A 45 -2.75 -7.57 32.28
C SER A 45 -2.47 -8.94 31.66
N VAL A 46 -3.53 -9.71 31.43
CA VAL A 46 -3.46 -11.01 30.75
C VAL A 46 -4.13 -10.84 29.40
N VAL A 47 -3.41 -11.17 28.35
CA VAL A 47 -3.92 -11.10 26.98
C VAL A 47 -3.72 -12.43 26.26
N LEU A 48 -4.49 -12.70 25.22
CA LEU A 48 -4.22 -13.80 24.30
C LEU A 48 -2.98 -13.50 23.47
N GLU A 49 -2.12 -14.50 23.32
CA GLU A 49 -0.90 -14.34 22.54
C GLU A 49 -1.18 -14.18 21.04
N GLU A 50 -2.26 -14.80 20.54
CA GLU A 50 -2.63 -14.87 19.13
C GLU A 50 -3.06 -13.52 18.54
N ASP A 51 -3.91 -12.79 19.24
CA ASP A 51 -4.61 -11.60 18.72
C ASP A 51 -4.59 -10.40 19.67
N GLY A 52 -4.08 -10.58 20.90
CA GLY A 52 -4.00 -9.51 21.89
C GLY A 52 -5.30 -9.23 22.64
N THR A 53 -6.31 -10.08 22.49
CA THR A 53 -7.55 -9.96 23.24
C THR A 53 -7.27 -9.98 24.74
N ILE A 54 -7.72 -8.93 25.44
CA ILE A 54 -7.56 -8.80 26.89
C ILE A 54 -8.51 -9.76 27.59
N VAL A 55 -7.96 -10.56 28.51
CA VAL A 55 -8.70 -11.56 29.30
C VAL A 55 -8.84 -11.07 30.73
N GLU A 56 -9.97 -10.42 31.00
CA GLU A 56 -10.34 -9.93 32.34
C GLU A 56 -11.46 -10.74 32.99
N ASP A 57 -12.28 -11.43 32.19
CA ASP A 57 -13.42 -12.20 32.66
C ASP A 57 -13.08 -13.68 32.89
N GLU A 58 -13.39 -14.19 34.09
CA GLU A 58 -13.21 -15.60 34.45
C GLU A 58 -14.04 -16.54 33.55
N ALA A 59 -15.26 -16.13 33.20
CA ALA A 59 -16.13 -16.91 32.31
C ALA A 59 -15.51 -17.05 30.91
N TYR A 60 -14.90 -15.99 30.39
CA TYR A 60 -14.19 -16.02 29.11
C TYR A 60 -12.96 -16.91 29.19
N PHE A 61 -12.15 -16.76 30.25
CA PHE A 61 -10.99 -17.61 30.50
C PHE A 61 -11.35 -19.10 30.50
N MET A 62 -12.46 -19.49 31.13
CA MET A 62 -12.89 -20.89 31.21
C MET A 62 -13.33 -21.47 29.87
N CYS A 63 -13.94 -20.67 28.99
CA CYS A 63 -14.39 -21.08 27.66
C CYS A 63 -13.25 -21.31 26.65
N LEU A 64 -12.06 -20.77 26.89
CA LEU A 64 -10.92 -20.95 25.99
C LEU A 64 -10.48 -22.43 25.91
N PRO A 65 -9.87 -22.88 24.80
CA PRO A 65 -9.31 -24.23 24.73
C PRO A 65 -8.24 -24.51 25.81
N PRO A 66 -7.98 -25.78 26.18
CA PRO A 66 -6.79 -26.13 26.95
C PRO A 66 -5.53 -25.85 26.12
N ASN A 67 -4.44 -25.49 26.79
CA ASN A 67 -3.15 -25.08 26.21
C ASN A 67 -3.16 -23.76 25.41
N THR A 68 -4.19 -22.92 25.58
CA THR A 68 -4.17 -21.55 25.07
C THR A 68 -2.96 -20.80 25.59
N LYS A 69 -2.32 -20.04 24.71
CA LYS A 69 -1.15 -19.23 25.01
C LYS A 69 -1.59 -17.83 25.41
N PHE A 70 -1.28 -17.47 26.65
CA PHE A 70 -1.51 -16.18 27.24
C PHE A 70 -0.19 -15.43 27.32
N MET A 71 -0.26 -14.11 27.18
CA MET A 71 0.85 -13.22 27.42
C MET A 71 0.53 -12.38 28.65
N ILE A 72 1.47 -12.30 29.57
CA ILE A 72 1.33 -11.49 30.78
C ILE A 72 2.14 -10.23 30.59
N LEU A 73 1.46 -9.10 30.70
CA LEU A 73 2.00 -7.78 30.42
C LEU A 73 2.00 -6.93 31.68
N HIS A 74 3.07 -6.16 31.83
CA HIS A 74 3.13 -5.11 32.83
C HIS A 74 2.19 -3.95 32.48
N SER A 75 1.77 -3.14 33.44
CA SER A 75 0.89 -1.95 33.21
C SER A 75 1.40 -0.94 32.17
N LYS A 76 2.65 -1.03 31.72
CA LYS A 76 3.24 -0.17 30.69
C LYS A 76 3.48 -0.88 29.36
N GLU A 77 3.25 -2.19 29.30
CA GLU A 77 3.47 -3.00 28.12
C GLU A 77 2.14 -3.22 27.40
N ARG A 78 2.15 -3.15 26.07
CA ARG A 78 0.99 -3.45 25.22
C ARG A 78 1.29 -4.66 24.35
N TRP A 79 0.26 -5.46 24.07
CA TRP A 79 0.39 -6.55 23.11
C TRP A 79 0.73 -6.00 21.73
N GLY A 80 1.68 -6.64 21.05
CA GLY A 80 1.99 -6.38 19.65
C GLY A 80 2.05 -7.68 18.86
N PRO A 81 1.73 -7.66 17.55
CA PRO A 81 1.79 -8.85 16.71
C PRO A 81 3.20 -9.43 16.73
N ALA A 82 3.30 -10.75 16.82
CA ALA A 82 4.58 -11.43 16.70
C ALA A 82 5.12 -11.20 15.29
N MET A 83 6.05 -10.26 15.11
CA MET A 83 6.97 -10.32 13.99
C MET A 83 7.63 -11.68 14.09
N ARG A 84 7.25 -12.61 13.19
CA ARG A 84 7.93 -13.89 13.07
C ARG A 84 9.37 -13.54 12.73
N ALA A 85 10.23 -13.57 13.73
CA ALA A 85 11.66 -13.64 13.55
C ALA A 85 11.89 -14.94 12.78
N VAL A 86 11.90 -14.83 11.46
CA VAL A 86 12.49 -15.85 10.62
C VAL A 86 13.96 -15.85 11.00
N ASP A 87 14.41 -17.02 11.41
CA ASP A 87 15.77 -17.31 11.81
C ASP A 87 16.70 -16.92 10.66
N GLY A 88 17.40 -15.79 10.79
CA GLY A 88 18.06 -15.15 9.65
C GLY A 88 18.79 -13.84 9.97
N GLY A 89 19.40 -13.74 11.15
CA GLY A 89 20.54 -12.87 11.43
C GLY A 89 20.45 -11.37 11.12
N THR A 90 19.84 -10.58 12.00
CA THR A 90 20.18 -9.15 12.19
C THR A 90 19.70 -8.70 13.58
N ALA A 91 20.54 -8.94 14.59
CA ALA A 91 20.39 -8.38 15.92
C ALA A 91 21.04 -6.99 15.99
N TRP A 92 20.29 -5.94 15.67
CA TRP A 92 20.58 -4.52 16.00
C TRP A 92 19.20 -3.84 16.00
N LEU A 93 18.69 -3.13 17.00
CA LEU A 93 19.23 -2.56 18.23
C LEU A 93 18.03 -2.48 19.20
N GLY A 94 18.20 -2.90 20.45
CA GLY A 94 17.32 -2.46 21.52
C GLY A 94 17.85 -1.15 22.08
N GLU A 95 17.00 -0.15 22.26
CA GLU A 95 16.97 0.76 23.42
C GLU A 95 15.68 1.59 23.34
N SER A 96 14.94 1.60 24.45
CA SER A 96 13.66 2.30 24.61
C SER A 96 13.90 3.77 24.93
N ILE A 97 13.12 4.69 24.34
CA ILE A 97 12.61 5.92 24.97
C ILE A 97 11.36 6.39 24.21
N GLU A 98 10.34 6.73 25.00
CA GLU A 98 8.98 7.15 24.68
C GLU A 98 8.89 8.61 24.18
N ILE A 99 7.64 9.06 23.91
CA ILE A 99 7.14 10.41 23.54
C ILE A 99 6.86 10.48 22.03
N ASP A 100 5.68 10.77 21.48
CA ASP A 100 4.31 11.05 21.92
C ASP A 100 3.47 11.14 20.61
N GLU A 101 2.16 11.01 20.73
CA GLU A 101 1.11 11.57 19.87
C GLU A 101 1.23 11.65 18.33
N LEU A 102 0.08 11.30 17.73
CA LEU A 102 -0.40 11.61 16.39
C LEU A 102 0.11 10.77 15.21
N ASP A 103 -0.87 10.40 14.40
CA ASP A 103 -0.73 9.96 13.02
C ASP A 103 0.39 10.72 12.30
N SER A 104 1.50 10.04 12.06
CA SER A 104 2.48 10.49 11.08
C SER A 104 2.90 9.28 10.26
N ALA A 105 2.41 9.27 9.02
CA ALA A 105 3.12 8.82 7.85
C ALA A 105 4.32 7.89 8.12
N PHE A 106 4.06 6.60 8.06
CA PHE A 106 5.05 5.53 8.11
C PHE A 106 6.15 5.76 7.04
N THR A 107 7.27 6.33 7.47
CA THR A 107 8.64 6.20 6.93
C THR A 107 8.82 6.39 5.43
N GLY A 108 8.63 7.61 4.94
CA GLY A 108 9.12 8.03 3.61
C GLY A 108 10.64 8.12 3.50
N THR A 109 11.37 8.15 4.62
CA THR A 109 12.82 8.43 4.69
C THR A 109 13.72 7.33 4.11
N GLU A 110 13.22 6.10 3.95
CA GLU A 110 13.95 5.01 3.27
C GLU A 110 13.33 4.61 1.92
N SER A 111 12.08 5.01 1.66
CA SER A 111 11.34 4.67 0.41
C SER A 111 11.91 5.41 -0.81
N TRP A 112 12.16 6.72 -0.69
CA TRP A 112 12.57 7.53 -1.85
C TRP A 112 13.95 7.14 -2.40
N ARG A 113 14.84 6.58 -1.57
CA ARG A 113 16.17 6.12 -2.02
C ARG A 113 16.05 4.96 -2.99
N GLY A 114 15.17 4.00 -2.72
CA GLY A 114 14.87 2.92 -3.65
C GLY A 114 14.32 3.44 -4.98
N LEU A 115 13.41 4.41 -4.91
CA LEU A 115 12.85 5.08 -6.10
C LEU A 115 13.92 5.84 -6.89
N ALA A 116 14.83 6.55 -6.21
CA ALA A 116 15.95 7.24 -6.84
C ALA A 116 16.91 6.26 -7.51
N GLN A 117 17.19 5.12 -6.89
CA GLN A 117 18.01 4.07 -7.50
C GLN A 117 17.33 3.45 -8.72
N GLN A 118 16.01 3.27 -8.69
CA GLN A 118 15.24 2.80 -9.84
C GLN A 118 15.34 3.79 -11.01
N LEU A 119 15.17 5.09 -10.75
CA LEU A 119 15.35 6.14 -11.78
C LEU A 119 16.77 6.21 -12.33
N LYS A 120 17.77 5.98 -11.48
CA LYS A 120 19.18 5.93 -11.88
C LYS A 120 19.46 4.80 -12.88
N GLN A 121 18.82 3.66 -12.70
CA GLN A 121 18.96 2.51 -13.61
C GLN A 121 18.16 2.71 -14.90
N ASP A 122 16.95 3.23 -14.77
CA ASP A 122 16.05 3.45 -15.90
C ASP A 122 15.07 4.61 -15.67
N LEU A 123 15.26 5.70 -16.41
CA LEU A 123 14.34 6.84 -16.40
C LEU A 123 12.96 6.49 -16.98
N SER A 124 12.82 5.40 -17.72
CA SER A 124 11.51 4.95 -18.22
C SER A 124 10.56 4.54 -17.10
N SER A 125 11.12 4.21 -15.93
CA SER A 125 10.34 3.80 -14.76
C SER A 125 9.37 4.89 -14.26
N ILE A 126 9.60 6.18 -14.57
CA ILE A 126 8.67 7.30 -14.27
C ILE A 126 7.24 6.99 -14.74
N ILE A 127 7.09 6.30 -15.88
CA ILE A 127 5.78 5.96 -16.46
C ILE A 127 5.02 4.98 -15.57
N LEU A 128 5.73 4.11 -14.85
CA LEU A 128 5.19 2.99 -14.09
C LEU A 128 4.92 3.36 -12.63
N MET A 129 5.52 4.44 -12.15
CA MET A 129 5.39 4.92 -10.78
C MET A 129 4.01 5.53 -10.52
N SER A 130 3.53 5.31 -9.31
CA SER A 130 2.35 5.98 -8.76
C SER A 130 2.59 7.48 -8.58
N GLU A 131 1.51 8.23 -8.42
CA GLU A 131 1.60 9.67 -8.17
C GLU A 131 2.31 9.98 -6.85
N GLU A 132 2.04 9.20 -5.79
CA GLU A 132 2.71 9.39 -4.51
C GLU A 132 4.22 9.17 -4.56
N GLU A 133 4.69 8.15 -5.29
CA GLU A 133 6.11 7.84 -5.40
C GLU A 133 6.85 8.95 -6.15
N LEU A 134 6.22 9.52 -7.17
CA LEU A 134 6.74 10.69 -7.88
C LEU A 134 6.77 11.91 -6.96
N GLN A 135 5.71 12.16 -6.19
CA GLN A 135 5.66 13.26 -5.23
C GLN A 135 6.75 13.13 -4.16
N CYS A 136 6.98 11.92 -3.64
CA CYS A 136 8.06 11.65 -2.69
C CYS A 136 9.44 12.05 -3.25
N LEU A 137 9.70 11.87 -4.54
CA LEU A 137 10.98 12.26 -5.15
C LEU A 137 11.10 13.77 -5.41
N VAL A 138 9.98 14.45 -5.63
CA VAL A 138 9.92 15.90 -5.79
C VAL A 138 10.13 16.61 -4.45
N ASP A 139 9.55 16.07 -3.37
CA ASP A 139 9.61 16.67 -2.04
C ASP A 139 10.98 16.54 -1.36
N VAL A 140 11.83 15.61 -1.82
CA VAL A 140 13.19 15.42 -1.30
C VAL A 140 14.09 16.59 -1.67
N SER A 141 14.99 16.96 -0.77
CA SER A 141 15.97 18.02 -1.03
C SER A 141 16.85 17.67 -2.24
N CYS A 142 17.07 18.65 -3.12
CA CYS A 142 17.87 18.46 -4.34
C CYS A 142 19.29 17.98 -4.04
N GLU A 143 19.87 18.42 -2.91
CA GLU A 143 21.21 18.00 -2.45
C GLU A 143 21.28 16.50 -2.09
N GLU A 144 20.27 15.99 -1.36
CA GLU A 144 20.23 14.58 -0.96
C GLU A 144 19.96 13.67 -2.15
N LEU A 145 19.03 14.08 -3.01
CA LEU A 145 18.73 13.35 -4.24
C LEU A 145 19.93 13.33 -5.19
N ALA A 146 20.69 14.43 -5.27
CA ALA A 146 21.92 14.51 -6.06
C ALA A 146 23.00 13.56 -5.58
N LYS A 147 23.17 13.44 -4.25
CA LYS A 147 24.10 12.48 -3.65
C LYS A 147 23.74 11.04 -3.98
N GLU A 148 22.45 10.68 -3.93
CA GLU A 148 21.98 9.32 -4.23
C GLU A 148 22.09 8.98 -5.74
N LEU A 149 21.66 9.90 -6.61
CA LEU A 149 21.75 9.73 -8.06
C LEU A 149 23.21 9.78 -8.57
N GLY A 150 24.12 10.41 -7.83
CA GLY A 150 25.51 10.61 -8.26
C GLY A 150 25.61 11.62 -9.40
N HIS A 151 24.74 12.63 -9.39
CA HIS A 151 24.65 13.65 -10.43
C HIS A 151 24.79 15.06 -9.85
N LYS A 152 25.09 16.04 -10.70
CA LYS A 152 25.16 17.44 -10.29
C LYS A 152 23.76 17.93 -9.91
N GLU A 153 23.67 18.76 -8.88
CA GLU A 153 22.42 19.37 -8.40
C GLU A 153 21.63 20.03 -9.54
N THR A 154 22.28 20.71 -10.49
CA THR A 154 21.58 21.33 -11.64
C THR A 154 20.84 20.33 -12.54
N LYS A 155 21.40 19.12 -12.72
CA LYS A 155 20.74 18.06 -13.49
C LYS A 155 19.59 17.44 -12.71
N VAL A 156 19.75 17.32 -11.39
CA VAL A 156 18.77 16.74 -10.48
C VAL A 156 17.59 17.69 -10.31
N GLN A 157 17.85 18.99 -10.24
CA GLN A 157 16.83 20.03 -10.27
C GLN A 157 16.00 19.93 -11.56
N SER A 158 16.66 19.87 -12.72
CA SER A 158 15.96 19.68 -14.01
C SER A 158 15.15 18.38 -14.05
N LEU A 159 15.59 17.33 -13.37
CA LEU A 159 14.83 16.09 -13.24
C LEU A 159 13.61 16.30 -12.36
N GLN A 160 13.75 16.91 -11.17
CA GLN A 160 12.63 17.22 -10.28
C GLN A 160 11.59 18.12 -10.96
N ASP A 161 12.03 19.14 -11.71
CA ASP A 161 11.13 19.98 -12.51
C ASP A 161 10.36 19.17 -13.58
N THR A 162 11.00 18.13 -14.13
CA THR A 162 10.37 17.22 -15.08
C THR A 162 9.37 16.29 -14.38
N LEU A 163 9.70 15.77 -13.20
CA LEU A 163 8.79 14.95 -12.39
C LEU A 163 7.55 15.75 -11.99
N GLN A 164 7.72 17.00 -11.56
CA GLN A 164 6.61 17.91 -11.26
C GLN A 164 5.73 18.13 -12.48
N ARG A 165 6.31 18.38 -13.66
CA ARG A 165 5.53 18.54 -14.90
C ARG A 165 4.73 17.28 -15.24
N VAL A 166 5.28 16.10 -14.99
CA VAL A 166 4.56 14.83 -15.20
C VAL A 166 3.37 14.70 -14.26
N LEU A 167 3.53 15.09 -12.99
CA LEU A 167 2.43 15.14 -12.01
C LEU A 167 1.34 16.12 -12.46
N ASP A 168 1.74 17.35 -12.80
CA ASP A 168 0.84 18.39 -13.27
C ASP A 168 0.06 17.94 -14.52
N GLN A 169 0.72 17.26 -15.45
CA GLN A 169 0.08 16.78 -16.67
C GLN A 169 -0.90 15.62 -16.41
N ARG A 170 -0.62 14.73 -15.45
CA ARG A 170 -1.57 13.68 -15.05
C ARG A 170 -2.82 14.31 -14.41
N GLU A 171 -2.62 15.33 -13.60
CA GLU A 171 -3.70 16.09 -12.96
C GLU A 171 -4.52 16.91 -13.97
N GLU A 172 -3.89 17.55 -14.95
CA GLU A 172 -4.56 18.24 -16.06
C GLU A 172 -5.42 17.27 -16.89
N GLU A 173 -4.90 16.07 -17.20
CA GLU A 173 -5.64 15.02 -17.92
C GLU A 173 -6.91 14.64 -17.14
N ARG A 174 -6.84 14.59 -15.82
CA ARG A 174 -7.99 14.31 -14.95
C ARG A 174 -9.01 15.44 -14.93
N GLN A 175 -8.56 16.68 -14.76
CA GLN A 175 -9.44 17.85 -14.76
C GLN A 175 -10.16 18.04 -16.10
N SER A 176 -9.45 17.83 -17.21
CA SER A 176 -10.04 17.91 -18.55
C SER A 176 -11.10 16.84 -18.78
N ARG A 177 -10.86 15.59 -18.34
CA ARG A 177 -11.86 14.51 -18.38
C ARG A 177 -13.11 14.84 -17.59
N GLU A 178 -12.96 15.35 -16.38
CA GLU A 178 -14.09 15.71 -15.50
C GLU A 178 -14.97 16.79 -16.14
N ILE A 179 -14.35 17.83 -16.70
CA ILE A 179 -15.07 18.90 -17.40
C ILE A 179 -15.82 18.34 -18.62
N LEU A 180 -15.17 17.47 -19.42
CA LEU A 180 -15.81 16.84 -20.58
C LEU A 180 -17.00 15.97 -20.18
N GLN A 181 -16.88 15.21 -19.09
CA GLN A 181 -17.97 14.39 -18.58
C GLN A 181 -19.17 15.26 -18.14
N LEU A 182 -18.91 16.35 -17.42
CA LEU A 182 -19.95 17.31 -17.04
C LEU A 182 -20.62 17.95 -18.25
N TYR A 183 -19.83 18.28 -19.30
CA TYR A 183 -20.37 18.82 -20.54
C TYR A 183 -21.27 17.82 -21.27
N LEU A 184 -20.86 16.55 -21.38
CA LEU A 184 -21.67 15.50 -22.01
C LEU A 184 -22.98 15.28 -21.24
N GLN A 185 -22.93 15.23 -19.91
CA GLN A 185 -24.13 15.13 -19.07
C GLN A 185 -25.06 16.33 -19.23
N ALA A 186 -24.52 17.54 -19.36
CA ALA A 186 -25.31 18.74 -19.61
C ALA A 186 -25.98 18.68 -21.00
N ALA A 187 -25.23 18.26 -22.03
CA ALA A 187 -25.75 18.11 -23.39
C ALA A 187 -26.87 17.05 -23.49
N GLU A 188 -26.73 15.93 -22.78
CA GLU A 188 -27.78 14.90 -22.67
C GLU A 188 -29.07 15.46 -22.05
N LYS A 189 -28.94 16.25 -20.98
CA LYS A 189 -30.09 16.91 -20.33
C LYS A 189 -30.78 17.93 -21.24
N GLU A 190 -30.02 18.69 -22.03
CA GLU A 190 -30.57 19.64 -23.01
C GLU A 190 -31.24 18.97 -24.22
N SER A 191 -30.76 17.80 -24.65
CA SER A 191 -31.34 17.05 -25.78
C SER A 191 -32.62 16.27 -25.43
N SER A 192 -32.92 16.10 -24.14
CA SER A 192 -34.19 15.53 -23.67
C SER A 192 -35.31 16.59 -23.67
N PRO A 193 -36.40 16.44 -24.46
CA PRO A 193 -37.50 17.40 -24.42
C PRO A 193 -38.29 17.20 -23.11
N THR A 194 -38.13 18.17 -22.20
CA THR A 194 -39.01 18.52 -21.07
C THR A 194 -40.29 17.66 -20.93
N SER A 195 -40.27 16.62 -20.10
CA SER A 195 -41.44 16.26 -19.30
C SER A 195 -41.31 16.93 -17.93
N ARG A 196 -41.76 18.18 -17.84
CA ARG A 196 -42.03 18.83 -16.56
C ARG A 196 -43.24 18.15 -15.91
N GLY A 197 -42.97 17.05 -15.22
CA GLY A 197 -43.84 16.50 -14.18
C GLY A 197 -43.11 16.68 -12.86
N PHE A 198 -43.68 17.47 -11.97
CA PHE A 198 -43.18 17.68 -10.62
C PHE A 198 -42.85 16.36 -9.93
N SER A 199 -41.63 16.22 -9.45
CA SER A 199 -41.29 15.39 -8.29
C SER A 199 -40.01 15.95 -7.67
N GLN A 200 -40.25 16.91 -6.79
CA GLN A 200 -39.62 17.08 -5.48
C GLN A 200 -38.15 16.67 -5.34
N GLU A 201 -37.33 17.69 -5.10
CA GLU A 201 -36.06 17.60 -4.39
C GLU A 201 -36.16 16.64 -3.21
N VAL A 202 -35.32 15.61 -3.23
CA VAL A 202 -34.70 15.07 -2.03
C VAL A 202 -33.21 15.01 -2.29
N ASP A 203 -32.50 15.92 -1.64
CA ASP A 203 -31.10 15.76 -1.26
C ASP A 203 -30.93 14.35 -0.65
N ASP A 204 -30.15 13.49 -1.30
CA ASP A 204 -29.64 12.28 -0.66
C ASP A 204 -28.23 12.58 -0.14
N VAL A 205 -28.20 13.37 0.93
CA VAL A 205 -27.10 13.34 1.90
C VAL A 205 -27.30 12.06 2.70
N ILE A 206 -26.72 10.94 2.23
CA ILE A 206 -26.50 9.79 3.12
C ILE A 206 -25.23 10.08 3.92
N ASP A 207 -25.50 10.70 5.05
CA ASP A 207 -24.70 10.78 6.25
C ASP A 207 -24.30 9.39 6.74
N GLY A 208 -23.10 9.31 7.31
CA GLY A 208 -22.56 8.09 7.87
C GLY A 208 -23.38 7.66 9.09
N MET A 209 -24.02 6.50 8.98
CA MET A 209 -24.44 5.74 10.15
C MET A 209 -24.07 4.28 9.92
N GLU A 210 -23.03 3.83 10.61
CA GLU A 210 -22.78 2.41 10.87
C GLU A 210 -24.03 1.76 11.48
N VAL A 211 -24.46 0.66 10.88
CA VAL A 211 -25.16 -0.40 11.62
C VAL A 211 -24.60 -1.74 11.18
N ASP A 212 -23.92 -2.37 12.13
CA ASP A 212 -23.49 -3.75 12.13
C ASP A 212 -24.66 -4.69 11.78
N SER A 213 -24.41 -5.59 10.82
CA SER A 213 -25.11 -6.86 10.71
C SER A 213 -24.19 -7.85 10.03
N THR A 214 -23.27 -8.38 10.83
CA THR A 214 -22.76 -9.75 10.79
C THR A 214 -23.49 -10.69 9.81
N LYS A 215 -22.92 -10.84 8.62
CA LYS A 215 -22.77 -12.14 7.96
C LYS A 215 -21.32 -12.27 7.51
N VAL A 216 -20.51 -12.74 8.44
CA VAL A 216 -19.17 -13.27 8.16
C VAL A 216 -19.35 -14.49 7.27
N THR A 217 -19.32 -14.27 5.95
CA THR A 217 -18.86 -15.31 5.04
C THR A 217 -17.35 -15.34 5.19
N ALA A 218 -16.87 -16.35 5.92
CA ALA A 218 -15.46 -16.58 6.15
C ALA A 218 -14.70 -16.67 4.82
N GLY A 219 -13.62 -15.89 4.68
CA GLY A 219 -12.48 -16.28 3.83
C GLY A 219 -12.23 -15.54 2.52
N GLN A 220 -12.54 -14.24 2.39
CA GLN A 220 -11.93 -13.42 1.33
C GLN A 220 -11.28 -12.19 1.95
N SER A 221 -10.04 -12.33 2.40
CA SER A 221 -9.16 -11.17 2.55
C SER A 221 -9.09 -10.52 1.18
N SER A 222 -9.65 -9.32 1.03
CA SER A 222 -9.47 -8.52 -0.18
C SER A 222 -7.98 -8.51 -0.51
N LYS A 223 -7.62 -8.99 -1.70
CA LYS A 223 -6.22 -9.01 -2.15
C LYS A 223 -5.68 -7.61 -2.44
N PHE A 224 -6.58 -6.63 -2.56
CA PHE A 224 -6.23 -5.23 -2.66
C PHE A 224 -5.85 -4.67 -1.31
N CYS A 225 -4.75 -3.93 -1.25
CA CYS A 225 -4.42 -3.18 -0.06
C CYS A 225 -5.41 -2.03 0.15
N GLN A 226 -5.52 -1.56 1.40
CA GLN A 226 -6.45 -0.50 1.77
C GLN A 226 -6.23 0.78 0.93
N ARG A 227 -4.97 1.10 0.64
CA ARG A 227 -4.61 2.27 -0.18
C ARG A 227 -5.21 2.17 -1.59
N THR A 228 -5.00 1.05 -2.29
CA THR A 228 -5.55 0.82 -3.64
C THR A 228 -7.06 1.00 -3.65
N LEU A 229 -7.77 0.48 -2.63
CA LEU A 229 -9.22 0.66 -2.51
C LEU A 229 -9.63 2.10 -2.26
N MET A 230 -8.90 2.87 -1.45
CA MET A 230 -9.18 4.30 -1.25
C MET A 230 -9.00 5.09 -2.55
N VAL A 231 -7.94 4.81 -3.31
CA VAL A 231 -7.67 5.46 -4.61
C VAL A 231 -8.77 5.12 -5.60
N LEU A 232 -9.11 3.83 -5.76
CA LEU A 232 -10.16 3.36 -6.67
C LEU A 232 -11.55 3.90 -6.33
N LYS A 233 -11.84 4.13 -5.05
CA LYS A 233 -13.09 4.77 -4.61
C LYS A 233 -13.14 6.28 -4.90
N GLY A 234 -12.03 6.87 -5.35
CA GLY A 234 -11.97 8.23 -5.83
C GLY A 234 -12.92 8.48 -7.00
N LYS A 235 -13.44 9.71 -7.10
CA LYS A 235 -14.45 10.07 -8.10
C LYS A 235 -13.89 10.35 -9.50
N THR A 236 -12.58 10.57 -9.61
CA THR A 236 -11.97 11.19 -10.79
C THR A 236 -10.81 10.36 -11.33
N SER A 237 -11.06 9.58 -12.40
CA SER A 237 -10.07 8.75 -13.11
C SER A 237 -9.00 8.11 -12.21
N PRO A 238 -9.43 7.30 -11.22
CA PRO A 238 -8.54 6.77 -10.18
C PRO A 238 -7.43 5.85 -10.74
N GLU A 239 -7.62 5.27 -11.93
CA GLU A 239 -6.63 4.46 -12.65
C GLU A 239 -5.32 5.20 -12.91
N THR A 240 -5.36 6.53 -13.02
CA THR A 240 -4.16 7.34 -13.32
C THR A 240 -3.21 7.47 -12.12
N ARG A 241 -3.71 7.27 -10.90
CA ARG A 241 -2.95 7.44 -9.65
C ARG A 241 -2.20 6.19 -9.21
N LEU A 242 -2.71 5.04 -9.62
CA LEU A 242 -2.18 3.74 -9.24
C LEU A 242 -0.78 3.50 -9.83
N SER A 243 0.03 2.74 -9.09
CA SER A 243 1.27 2.18 -9.64
C SER A 243 0.94 1.17 -10.74
N ASN A 244 1.91 0.88 -11.62
CA ASN A 244 1.71 -0.17 -12.62
C ASN A 244 1.43 -1.55 -11.99
N GLN A 245 2.03 -1.83 -10.84
CA GLN A 245 1.79 -3.07 -10.10
C GLN A 245 0.35 -3.14 -9.57
N ASP A 246 -0.16 -2.05 -9.00
CA ASP A 246 -1.55 -1.98 -8.55
C ASP A 246 -2.53 -2.12 -9.72
N LEU A 247 -2.26 -1.46 -10.85
CA LEU A 247 -3.08 -1.61 -12.07
C LEU A 247 -3.11 -3.06 -12.54
N GLN A 248 -1.97 -3.74 -12.60
CA GLN A 248 -1.90 -5.16 -12.95
C GLN A 248 -2.69 -6.03 -11.97
N LEU A 249 -2.61 -5.76 -10.67
CA LEU A 249 -3.38 -6.49 -9.65
C LEU A 249 -4.89 -6.30 -9.87
N VAL A 250 -5.35 -5.06 -10.08
CA VAL A 250 -6.76 -4.75 -10.36
C VAL A 250 -7.27 -5.47 -11.60
N VAL A 251 -6.51 -5.43 -12.69
CA VAL A 251 -6.87 -6.10 -13.94
C VAL A 251 -6.90 -7.63 -13.78
N ASN A 252 -5.90 -8.20 -13.09
CA ASN A 252 -5.79 -9.65 -12.91
C ASN A 252 -6.86 -10.25 -11.98
N GLU A 253 -7.29 -9.50 -10.96
CA GLU A 253 -8.35 -9.96 -10.06
C GLU A 253 -9.74 -9.97 -10.72
N GLY A 254 -9.95 -9.09 -11.69
CA GLY A 254 -11.15 -9.06 -12.52
C GLY A 254 -12.41 -8.58 -11.82
N LEU A 255 -13.49 -8.52 -12.60
CA LEU A 255 -14.74 -7.81 -12.28
C LEU A 255 -15.39 -8.27 -10.95
N GLN A 256 -15.45 -9.58 -10.71
CA GLN A 256 -16.20 -10.14 -9.57
C GLN A 256 -15.53 -9.80 -8.23
N ASN A 257 -14.22 -9.97 -8.15
CA ASN A 257 -13.46 -9.67 -6.93
C ASN A 257 -13.40 -8.16 -6.69
N LEU A 258 -13.29 -7.37 -7.76
CA LEU A 258 -13.29 -5.91 -7.67
C LEU A 258 -14.64 -5.35 -7.20
N SER A 259 -15.75 -5.88 -7.73
CA SER A 259 -17.11 -5.47 -7.32
C SER A 259 -17.36 -5.80 -5.85
N ALA A 260 -16.95 -6.99 -5.40
CA ALA A 260 -17.03 -7.39 -4.00
C ALA A 260 -16.19 -6.48 -3.08
N ALA A 261 -14.96 -6.15 -3.48
CA ALA A 261 -14.05 -5.32 -2.69
C ALA A 261 -14.47 -3.84 -2.61
N LEU A 262 -15.04 -3.28 -3.68
CA LEU A 262 -15.49 -1.89 -3.73
C LEU A 262 -16.93 -1.71 -3.21
N SER A 263 -17.70 -2.80 -3.12
CA SER A 263 -19.14 -2.76 -2.83
C SER A 263 -19.91 -1.91 -3.85
N TRP A 264 -19.49 -1.98 -5.13
CA TRP A 264 -20.10 -1.27 -6.25
C TRP A 264 -20.90 -2.23 -7.13
N ASP A 265 -21.85 -1.69 -7.88
CA ASP A 265 -22.60 -2.42 -8.89
C ASP A 265 -21.70 -2.91 -10.04
N ALA A 266 -22.17 -3.92 -10.77
CA ALA A 266 -21.37 -4.58 -11.80
C ALA A 266 -21.07 -3.68 -13.01
N GLU A 267 -21.95 -2.73 -13.33
CA GLU A 267 -21.80 -1.84 -14.48
C GLU A 267 -20.72 -0.79 -14.18
N LYS A 268 -20.85 -0.08 -13.06
CA LYS A 268 -19.84 0.87 -12.59
C LYS A 268 -18.47 0.22 -12.37
N THR A 269 -18.44 -0.99 -11.82
CA THR A 269 -17.18 -1.74 -11.63
C THR A 269 -16.56 -2.12 -12.98
N LYS A 270 -17.38 -2.45 -13.98
CA LYS A 270 -16.91 -2.80 -15.33
C LYS A 270 -16.29 -1.60 -16.02
N ASP A 271 -16.93 -0.43 -15.94
CA ASP A 271 -16.38 0.80 -16.53
C ASP A 271 -15.04 1.17 -15.90
N LEU A 272 -14.93 1.05 -14.57
CA LEU A 272 -13.67 1.25 -13.86
C LEU A 272 -12.58 0.27 -14.29
N LEU A 273 -12.92 -1.02 -14.39
CA LEU A 273 -11.98 -2.05 -14.81
C LEU A 273 -11.47 -1.80 -16.23
N GLN A 274 -12.36 -1.42 -17.14
CA GLN A 274 -12.00 -1.06 -18.51
C GLN A 274 -11.05 0.14 -18.54
N ALA A 275 -11.31 1.18 -17.75
CA ALA A 275 -10.41 2.33 -17.64
C ALA A 275 -9.02 1.93 -17.11
N CYS A 276 -8.96 1.01 -16.14
CA CYS A 276 -7.70 0.47 -15.62
C CYS A 276 -6.93 -0.33 -16.68
N GLU A 277 -7.63 -1.14 -17.49
CA GLU A 277 -7.03 -1.88 -18.61
C GLU A 277 -6.45 -0.95 -19.67
N GLU A 278 -7.20 0.09 -20.07
CA GLU A 278 -6.79 1.08 -21.06
C GLU A 278 -5.55 1.88 -20.58
N GLU A 279 -5.53 2.31 -19.32
CA GLU A 279 -4.37 3.03 -18.75
C GLU A 279 -3.15 2.11 -18.61
N LEU A 280 -3.34 0.83 -18.24
CA LEU A 280 -2.27 -0.15 -18.19
C LEU A 280 -1.65 -0.39 -19.58
N GLU A 281 -2.48 -0.58 -20.61
CA GLU A 281 -2.04 -0.74 -21.99
C GLU A 281 -1.28 0.49 -22.49
N LYS A 282 -1.81 1.69 -22.23
CA LYS A 282 -1.17 2.97 -22.57
C LYS A 282 0.23 3.08 -21.95
N ARG A 283 0.40 2.70 -20.69
CA ARG A 283 1.72 2.72 -20.01
C ARG A 283 2.68 1.70 -20.62
N LEU A 284 2.21 0.47 -20.87
CA LEU A 284 3.02 -0.60 -21.43
C LEU A 284 3.52 -0.25 -22.85
N ASN A 285 2.64 0.30 -23.69
CA ASN A 285 2.98 0.77 -25.03
C ASN A 285 4.05 1.88 -25.00
N LYS A 286 3.93 2.84 -24.08
CA LYS A 286 4.94 3.91 -23.91
C LYS A 286 6.30 3.34 -23.50
N VAL A 287 6.34 2.42 -22.54
CA VAL A 287 7.59 1.79 -22.08
C VAL A 287 8.24 0.98 -23.20
N GLN A 288 7.46 0.19 -23.94
CA GLN A 288 7.96 -0.57 -25.09
C GLN A 288 8.54 0.34 -26.18
N ALA A 289 7.88 1.46 -26.48
CA ALA A 289 8.39 2.45 -27.43
C ALA A 289 9.72 3.04 -26.96
N MET A 290 9.85 3.39 -25.69
CA MET A 290 11.10 3.93 -25.14
C MET A 290 12.23 2.91 -25.11
N GLN A 291 11.94 1.65 -24.77
CA GLN A 291 12.93 0.56 -24.84
C GLN A 291 13.42 0.32 -26.27
N SER A 292 12.52 0.39 -27.25
CA SER A 292 12.88 0.29 -28.67
C SER A 292 13.82 1.42 -29.09
N LEU A 293 13.54 2.65 -28.69
CA LEU A 293 14.42 3.80 -28.93
C LEU A 293 15.79 3.64 -28.26
N ARG A 294 15.83 3.15 -27.02
CA ARG A 294 17.07 2.88 -26.27
C ARG A 294 17.95 1.82 -26.98
N ASN A 295 17.35 0.78 -27.52
CA ASN A 295 18.09 -0.26 -28.26
C ASN A 295 18.65 0.29 -29.58
N CYS A 296 17.92 1.17 -30.27
CA CYS A 296 18.40 1.83 -31.49
C CYS A 296 19.59 2.76 -31.21
N THR A 297 19.57 3.53 -30.12
CA THR A 297 20.67 4.46 -29.79
C THR A 297 21.93 3.74 -29.36
N GLN A 298 21.82 2.64 -28.61
CA GLN A 298 22.97 1.82 -28.20
C GLN A 298 23.62 1.10 -29.39
N GLY A 299 22.84 0.60 -30.35
CA GLY A 299 23.38 -0.02 -31.57
C GLY A 299 24.11 0.98 -32.50
N ALA A 300 23.70 2.25 -32.50
CA ALA A 300 24.34 3.28 -33.31
C ALA A 300 25.72 3.71 -32.76
N GLU A 301 25.94 3.63 -31.45
CA GLU A 301 27.25 3.90 -30.83
C GLU A 301 28.28 2.79 -31.13
N GLU A 302 27.84 1.54 -31.30
CA GLU A 302 28.73 0.42 -31.66
C GLU A 302 29.13 0.43 -33.16
N GLU A 303 28.28 0.93 -34.06
CA GLU A 303 28.58 0.99 -35.50
C GLU A 303 29.43 2.21 -35.93
N GLY A 304 29.54 3.22 -35.07
CA GLY A 304 30.33 4.44 -35.30
C GLY A 304 31.87 4.27 -35.23
N ASN A 305 32.38 3.09 -34.85
CA ASN A 305 33.82 2.87 -34.64
C ASN A 305 34.54 2.09 -35.77
N ARG A 306 33.99 2.02 -36.98
CA ARG A 306 34.75 1.55 -38.16
C ARG A 306 35.40 2.73 -38.90
N PRO A 307 36.74 2.77 -39.06
CA PRO A 307 37.38 3.88 -39.75
C PRO A 307 36.94 3.88 -41.22
N ALA A 308 36.47 5.05 -41.67
CA ALA A 308 36.15 5.32 -43.06
C ALA A 308 37.36 5.03 -43.95
N LYS A 309 37.38 3.86 -44.59
CA LYS A 309 38.26 3.64 -45.76
C LYS A 309 37.58 4.26 -46.97
N CYS A 310 37.94 5.52 -47.24
CA CYS A 310 37.91 6.06 -48.58
C CYS A 310 38.48 5.04 -49.58
N ARG A 311 37.65 4.59 -50.52
CA ARG A 311 38.13 4.22 -51.85
C ARG A 311 37.26 4.92 -52.89
N LYS A 312 37.72 6.11 -53.27
CA LYS A 312 37.54 6.61 -54.64
C LYS A 312 38.01 5.52 -55.59
N LYS A 313 37.16 5.12 -56.54
CA LYS A 313 37.53 4.79 -57.92
C LYS A 313 36.25 4.78 -58.75
N ALA A 314 36.03 5.86 -59.49
CA ALA A 314 35.40 5.76 -60.79
C ALA A 314 36.28 4.86 -61.69
N PRO A 315 35.72 4.25 -62.73
CA PRO A 315 35.89 4.90 -64.03
C PRO A 315 34.66 4.85 -64.95
N PHE A 316 34.52 5.97 -65.68
CA PHE A 316 34.13 6.15 -67.07
C PHE A 316 33.54 4.98 -67.89
N GLN A 317 32.35 5.30 -68.43
CA GLN A 317 31.74 5.01 -69.74
C GLN A 317 32.45 4.09 -70.75
N SER A 318 31.67 3.18 -71.34
CA SER A 318 31.20 3.26 -72.73
C SER A 318 29.82 2.63 -72.86
#